data_AF-A0A135VWB3-F1
#
_entry.id   AF-A0A135VWB3-F1
#
_cell.length_a   1.000
_cell.length_b   1.000
_cell.length_c   1.000
_cell.angle_alpha   90.00
_cell.angle_beta   90.00
_cell.angle_gamma   90.00
#
_symmetry.space_group_name_H-M   'P 1'
#
loop_
_entity.id
_entity.type
_entity.pdbx_description
1 polymer ?
#
loop_
_entity_poly.entity_id
_entity_poly.type
_entity_poly.pdbx_seq_one_letter_code
_entity_poly.pdbx_strand_id
1 'polypeptide(L)'
;MWLFSILSPLTDFANLITDYFIEIWDFLIFIGNISAFIVVLVGAILWFTGINDKRGKGLIFSGILLAIIIQYFMFYPPSFVL
;
A
#
# COMPACT_ATOMS: atom_id res chain seq x y z
N MET A 1 19.07 -35.04 16.72
CA MET A 1 19.13 -35.22 15.25
C MET A 1 17.76 -35.00 14.60
N TRP A 2 16.68 -35.62 15.08
CA TRP A 2 15.31 -35.43 14.55
C TRP A 2 14.73 -34.01 14.68
N LEU A 3 15.00 -33.29 15.78
CA LEU A 3 14.57 -31.89 15.97
C LEU A 3 15.18 -30.93 14.92
N PHE A 4 16.43 -31.15 14.52
CA PHE A 4 17.08 -30.33 13.49
C PHE A 4 16.49 -30.56 12.09
N SER A 5 16.02 -31.78 11.80
CA SER A 5 15.36 -32.11 10.53
C SER A 5 13.90 -31.65 10.46
N ILE A 6 13.21 -31.46 11.59
CA ILE A 6 11.83 -30.92 11.64
C ILE A 6 11.84 -29.38 11.63
N LEU A 7 12.90 -28.76 12.15
CA LEU A 7 13.10 -27.31 12.06
C LEU A 7 13.23 -26.86 10.60
N SER A 8 13.88 -27.64 9.72
CA SER A 8 14.04 -27.27 8.30
C SER A 8 12.69 -27.02 7.59
N PRO A 9 11.73 -27.97 7.53
CA PRO A 9 10.51 -27.77 6.75
C PRO A 9 9.58 -26.69 7.31
N LEU A 10 9.51 -26.55 8.64
CA LEU A 10 8.69 -25.51 9.28
C LEU A 10 9.31 -24.12 9.08
N THR A 11 10.64 -24.01 9.14
CA THR A 11 11.35 -22.77 8.82
C THR A 11 11.21 -22.42 7.34
N ASP A 12 11.35 -23.39 6.43
CA ASP A 12 11.18 -23.18 4.99
C ASP A 12 9.74 -22.71 4.66
N PHE A 13 8.73 -23.31 5.30
CA PHE A 13 7.34 -22.88 5.17
C PHE A 13 7.10 -21.47 5.72
N ALA A 14 7.68 -21.14 6.88
CA ALA A 14 7.57 -19.80 7.46
C ALA A 14 8.23 -18.75 6.57
N ASN A 15 9.40 -19.05 5.99
CA ASN A 15 10.09 -18.16 5.04
C ASN A 15 9.23 -17.92 3.80
N LEU A 16 8.69 -18.98 3.20
CA LEU A 16 7.82 -18.88 2.03
C LEU A 16 6.58 -18.01 2.29
N ILE A 17 5.95 -18.16 3.46
CA ILE A 17 4.82 -17.32 3.86
C ILE A 17 5.25 -15.85 4.03
N THR A 18 6.38 -15.61 4.71
CA THR A 18 6.92 -14.27 4.90
C THR A 18 7.20 -13.58 3.57
N ASP A 19 7.79 -14.29 2.61
CA ASP A 19 8.07 -13.75 1.27
C ASP A 19 6.78 -13.32 0.55
N TYR A 20 5.71 -14.12 0.63
CA TYR A 20 4.40 -13.72 0.08
C TYR A 20 3.81 -12.50 0.79
N PHE A 21 3.95 -12.39 2.11
CA PHE A 21 3.48 -11.21 2.83
C PHE A 21 4.25 -9.94 2.43
N ILE A 22 5.55 -10.05 2.22
CA ILE A 22 6.38 -8.94 1.71
C ILE A 22 5.90 -8.53 0.31
N GLU A 23 5.70 -9.49 -0.59
CA GLU A 23 5.23 -9.21 -1.96
C GLU A 23 3.86 -8.52 -1.97
N ILE A 24 2.92 -9.01 -1.16
CA ILE A 24 1.59 -8.40 -1.02
C ILE A 24 1.70 -6.99 -0.45
N TRP A 25 2.57 -6.78 0.53
CA TRP A 25 2.79 -5.48 1.13
C TRP A 25 3.31 -4.46 0.09
N ASP A 26 4.34 -4.83 -0.67
CA ASP A 26 4.90 -4.00 -1.73
C ASP A 26 3.86 -3.67 -2.81
N PHE A 27 3.04 -4.67 -3.18
CA PHE A 27 1.93 -4.47 -4.12
C PHE A 27 0.89 -3.48 -3.57
N LEU A 28 0.54 -3.56 -2.28
CA LEU A 28 -0.41 -2.65 -1.63
C LEU A 28 0.12 -1.21 -1.59
N ILE A 29 1.41 -1.03 -1.26
CA ILE A 29 2.05 0.30 -1.30
C ILE A 29 2.06 0.85 -2.73
N PHE A 30 2.40 0.02 -3.72
CA PHE A 30 2.40 0.40 -5.12
C PHE A 30 1.02 0.85 -5.61
N ILE A 31 -0.02 0.03 -5.40
CA ILE A 31 -1.37 0.37 -5.86
C ILE A 31 -1.94 1.57 -5.08
N GLY A 32 -1.60 1.70 -3.79
CA GLY A 32 -1.97 2.84 -2.96
C GLY A 32 -1.42 4.16 -3.49
N ASN A 33 -0.13 4.19 -3.85
CA ASN A 33 0.52 5.36 -4.45
C ASN A 33 -0.12 5.77 -5.78
N ILE A 34 -0.33 4.80 -6.68
CA ILE A 34 -0.98 5.06 -7.97
C ILE A 34 -2.41 5.56 -7.77
N SER A 35 -3.16 4.94 -6.87
CA SER A 35 -4.55 5.32 -6.58
C SER A 35 -4.63 6.75 -6.04
N ALA A 36 -3.76 7.12 -5.11
CA ALA A 36 -3.70 8.48 -4.57
C ALA A 36 -3.43 9.51 -5.68
N PHE A 37 -2.47 9.23 -6.55
CA PHE A 37 -2.15 10.08 -7.70
C PHE A 37 -3.33 10.25 -8.66
N ILE A 38 -3.97 9.14 -9.06
CA ILE A 38 -5.13 9.17 -9.97
C ILE A 38 -6.29 9.95 -9.35
N VAL A 39 -6.60 9.72 -8.07
CA VAL A 39 -7.71 10.40 -7.39
C VAL A 39 -7.48 11.91 -7.33
N VAL A 40 -6.26 12.37 -7.04
CA VAL A 40 -5.90 13.80 -7.09
C VAL A 40 -6.07 14.36 -8.50
N LEU A 41 -5.57 13.66 -9.53
CA LEU A 41 -5.71 14.11 -10.92
C LEU A 41 -7.16 14.23 -11.36
N VAL A 42 -7.98 13.21 -11.10
CA VAL A 42 -9.41 13.24 -11.44
C VAL A 42 -10.11 14.37 -10.70
N GLY A 43 -9.79 14.58 -9.42
CA GLY A 43 -10.30 15.70 -8.64
C GLY A 43 -9.91 17.07 -9.21
N ALA A 44 -8.65 17.22 -9.64
CA ALA A 44 -8.14 18.44 -10.28
C ALA A 44 -8.82 18.71 -11.62
N ILE A 45 -9.02 17.69 -12.46
CA ILE A 45 -9.76 17.82 -13.72
C ILE A 45 -11.18 18.29 -13.45
N LEU A 46 -11.91 17.66 -12.52
CA LEU A 46 -13.29 18.04 -12.20
C LEU A 46 -13.41 19.46 -11.64
N TRP A 47 -12.41 19.91 -10.87
CA TRP A 47 -12.39 21.26 -10.32
C TRP A 47 -12.02 22.30 -11.39
N PHE A 48 -10.97 22.09 -12.17
CA PHE A 48 -10.53 23.08 -13.16
C PHE A 48 -11.42 23.17 -14.39
N THR A 49 -12.20 22.13 -14.69
CA THR A 49 -13.21 22.17 -15.76
C THR A 49 -14.55 22.75 -15.30
N GLY A 50 -14.73 23.04 -14.01
CA GLY A 50 -15.99 23.56 -13.46
C GLY A 50 -17.17 22.59 -13.54
N ILE A 51 -16.93 21.32 -13.91
CA ILE A 51 -17.98 20.29 -14.04
C ILE A 51 -18.62 20.02 -12.68
N ASN A 52 -17.79 19.90 -11.63
CA ASN A 52 -18.29 19.71 -10.26
C ASN A 52 -17.22 20.09 -9.23
N ASP A 53 -17.18 21.38 -8.87
CA ASP A 53 -16.21 21.94 -7.93
C ASP A 53 -16.20 21.25 -6.56
N LYS A 54 -17.39 20.99 -6.00
CA LYS A 54 -17.52 20.37 -4.68
C LYS A 54 -16.91 18.96 -4.69
N ARG A 55 -17.23 18.17 -5.71
CA ARG A 55 -16.68 16.82 -5.86
C ARG A 55 -15.19 16.83 -6.21
N GLY A 56 -14.76 17.74 -7.07
CA GLY A 56 -13.35 17.89 -7.46
C GLY A 56 -12.44 18.16 -6.26
N LYS A 57 -12.79 19.17 -5.45
CA LYS A 57 -12.07 19.49 -4.19
C LYS A 57 -12.11 18.32 -3.20
N GLY A 58 -13.25 17.65 -3.07
CA GLY A 58 -13.38 16.47 -2.21
C GLY A 58 -12.46 15.32 -2.63
N LEU A 59 -12.35 15.05 -3.93
CA LEU A 59 -11.45 14.03 -4.47
C LEU A 59 -9.99 14.39 -4.24
N ILE A 60 -9.58 15.63 -4.51
CA ILE A 60 -8.21 16.10 -4.23
C ILE A 60 -7.86 15.87 -2.77
N PHE A 61 -8.74 16.30 -1.85
CA PHE A 61 -8.51 16.11 -0.41
C PHE A 61 -8.39 14.61 -0.06
N SER A 62 -9.28 13.76 -0.59
CA SER A 62 -9.21 12.32 -0.32
C SER A 62 -7.96 11.65 -0.89
N GLY A 63 -7.48 12.08 -2.07
CA GLY A 63 -6.25 11.55 -2.67
C GLY A 63 -5.01 11.99 -1.89
N ILE A 64 -4.96 13.24 -1.42
CA ILE A 64 -3.88 13.71 -0.52
C ILE A 64 -3.90 12.93 0.80
N LEU A 65 -5.08 12.74 1.40
CA LEU A 65 -5.22 11.96 2.63
C LEU A 65 -4.73 10.51 2.43
N LEU A 66 -5.11 9.88 1.32
CA LEU A 66 -4.63 8.54 0.98
C LEU A 66 -3.10 8.53 0.83
N ALA A 67 -2.50 9.50 0.13
CA ALA A 67 -1.05 9.61 0.02
C ALA A 67 -0.36 9.70 1.39
N ILE A 68 -0.90 10.49 2.32
CA ILE A 68 -0.38 10.59 3.69
C ILE A 68 -0.45 9.24 4.41
N ILE A 69 -1.57 8.52 4.29
CA ILE A 69 -1.74 7.20 4.89
C ILE A 69 -0.72 6.19 4.32
N ILE A 70 -0.55 6.15 3.00
CA ILE A 70 0.44 5.27 2.36
C ILE A 70 1.86 5.63 2.79
N GLN A 71 2.18 6.93 2.85
CA GLN A 71 3.49 7.39 3.30
C GLN A 71 3.77 7.00 4.76
N TYR A 72 2.76 7.05 5.64
CA TYR A 72 2.88 6.55 7.01
C TYR A 72 3.26 5.06 7.03
N PHE A 73 2.57 4.22 6.26
CA PHE A 73 2.87 2.80 6.20
C PHE A 73 4.24 2.48 5.58
N MET A 74 4.73 3.32 4.67
CA MET A 74 6.09 3.20 4.14
C MET A 74 7.15 3.52 5.21
N PHE A 75 6.90 4.49 6.10
CA PHE A 75 7.81 4.82 7.20
C PHE A 75 7.77 3.81 8.34
N TYR A 76 6.60 3.21 8.57
CA TYR A 76 6.37 2.25 9.66
C TYR A 76 5.85 0.93 9.07
N PRO A 77 6.67 0.18 8.33
CA PRO A 77 6.27 -1.10 7.77
C PRO A 77 6.11 -2.15 8.89
N PRO A 78 5.30 -3.19 8.65
CA PRO A 78 5.13 -4.29 9.59
C PRO A 78 6.43 -5.08 9.73
N SER A 79 6.57 -5.77 10.86
CA SER A 79 7.82 -6.46 11.24
C SER A 79 8.25 -7.58 10.28
N PHE A 80 7.34 -8.12 9.47
CA PHE A 80 7.67 -9.14 8.48
C PHE A 80 8.36 -8.58 7.22
N VAL A 81 8.46 -7.26 7.09
CA VAL A 81 9.19 -6.55 6.00
C VAL A 81 10.59 -6.09 6.44
N LEU A 82 10.88 -6.09 7.74
CA LEU A 82 12.12 -5.58 8.33
C LEU A 82 13.32 -6.53 8.14
#